data_AF-A0A7S0J5Z0-F1
#
_entry.id   AF-A0A7S0J5Z0-F1
#
_cell.length_a   1.000
_cell.length_b   1.000
_cell.length_c   1.000
_cell.angle_alpha   90.00
_cell.angle_beta   90.00
_cell.angle_gamma   90.00
#
_symmetry.space_group_name_H-M   'P 1'
#
loop_
_entity.id
_entity.type
_entity.pdbx_description
1 polymer ?
#
loop_
_entity_poly.entity_id
_entity_poly.type
_entity_poly.pdbx_seq_one_letter_code
_entity_poly.pdbx_strand_id
1 'polypeptide(L)'
;ADHAMRQVAAARAAIRLATPQLRQRLRANLDVFADAIGASVTSPIVPIVVGDEESALAASAELLRAGFLVPAIRPPTVPKGSARLRVALSAAHEPADLHALARALHTVVRGLPGSARAGSGAESAPASYRLGAPRPPREGIHIPNSLI
;
A
#
# COMPACT_ATOMS: atom_id res chain seq x y z
N ALA A 1 -5.27 3.70 -37.64
CA ALA A 1 -4.18 2.73 -37.81
C ALA A 1 -2.95 3.07 -36.94
N ASP A 2 -2.45 4.31 -36.98
CA ASP A 2 -1.22 4.72 -36.27
C ASP A 2 -1.30 4.64 -34.72
N HIS A 3 -2.41 5.06 -34.11
CA HIS A 3 -2.56 5.02 -32.65
C HIS A 3 -2.48 3.60 -32.05
N ALA A 4 -3.10 2.61 -32.70
CA ALA A 4 -3.05 1.22 -32.27
C ALA A 4 -1.63 0.64 -32.36
N MET A 5 -0.89 0.99 -33.41
CA MET A 5 0.51 0.56 -33.57
C MET A 5 1.42 1.16 -32.49
N ARG A 6 1.21 2.43 -32.13
CA ARG A 6 1.94 3.08 -31.02
C ARG A 6 1.64 2.44 -29.66
N GLN A 7 0.38 2.10 -29.39
CA GLN A 7 -0.01 1.41 -28.16
C GLN A 7 0.64 0.02 -28.04
N VAL A 8 0.63 -0.77 -29.12
CA VAL A 8 1.27 -2.09 -29.16
C VAL A 8 2.78 -1.96 -28.94
N ALA A 9 3.43 -1.00 -29.58
CA ALA A 9 4.86 -0.75 -29.41
C ALA A 9 5.21 -0.37 -27.96
N ALA A 10 4.44 0.53 -27.35
CA ALA A 10 4.61 0.95 -25.96
C ALA A 10 4.42 -0.22 -24.97
N ALA A 11 3.38 -1.03 -25.14
CA ALA A 11 3.13 -2.21 -24.30
C ALA A 11 4.29 -3.23 -24.41
N ARG A 12 4.78 -3.49 -25.63
CA ARG A 12 5.94 -4.36 -25.85
C ARG A 12 7.22 -3.82 -25.20
N ALA A 13 7.44 -2.51 -25.27
CA ALA A 13 8.57 -1.86 -24.61
C ALA A 13 8.47 -2.00 -23.08
N ALA A 14 7.29 -1.76 -22.51
CA ALA A 14 7.05 -1.92 -21.07
C ALA A 14 7.33 -3.35 -20.59
N ILE A 15 6.92 -4.37 -21.35
CA ILE A 15 7.23 -5.78 -21.02
C ILE A 15 8.75 -6.03 -21.00
N ARG A 16 9.50 -5.47 -21.95
CA ARG A 16 10.98 -5.60 -21.95
C ARG A 16 11.64 -4.89 -20.78
N LEU A 17 11.07 -3.78 -20.33
CA LEU A 17 11.55 -3.03 -19.16
C LEU A 17 11.18 -3.73 -17.83
N ALA A 18 10.21 -4.64 -17.81
CA ALA A 18 9.80 -5.39 -16.61
C ALA A 18 10.81 -6.50 -16.23
N THR A 19 12.00 -6.08 -15.81
CA THR A 19 13.12 -6.98 -15.51
C THR A 19 12.95 -7.74 -14.18
N PRO A 20 13.68 -8.85 -13.97
CA PRO A 20 13.76 -9.53 -12.67
C PRO A 20 14.19 -8.60 -11.53
N GLN A 21 15.09 -7.64 -11.79
CA GLN A 21 15.59 -6.69 -10.80
C GLN A 21 14.48 -5.78 -10.29
N LEU A 22 13.58 -5.30 -11.16
CA LEU A 22 12.41 -4.51 -10.73
C LEU A 22 11.47 -5.34 -9.86
N ARG A 23 11.28 -6.63 -10.16
CA ARG A 23 10.48 -7.52 -9.31
C ARG A 23 11.11 -7.74 -7.93
N GLN A 24 12.43 -7.93 -7.89
CA GLN A 24 13.17 -8.07 -6.64
C GLN A 24 13.09 -6.78 -5.80
N ARG A 25 13.28 -5.62 -6.43
CA ARG A 25 13.15 -4.31 -5.77
C ARG A 25 11.73 -4.09 -5.25
N LEU A 26 10.71 -4.41 -6.04
CA LEU A 26 9.32 -4.36 -5.59
C LEU A 26 9.11 -5.27 -4.37
N ARG A 27 9.60 -6.50 -4.39
CA ARG A 27 9.48 -7.44 -3.27
C ARG A 27 10.15 -6.90 -2.00
N ALA A 28 11.36 -6.36 -2.12
CA ALA A 28 12.04 -5.70 -1.00
C ALA A 28 11.23 -4.50 -0.46
N ASN A 29 10.63 -3.71 -1.35
CA ASN A 29 9.73 -2.62 -0.95
C ASN A 29 8.48 -3.11 -0.22
N LEU A 30 7.92 -4.27 -0.59
CA LEU A 30 6.81 -4.88 0.15
C LEU A 30 7.23 -5.24 1.58
N ASP A 31 8.42 -5.82 1.76
CA ASP A 31 8.93 -6.21 3.07
C ASP A 31 9.18 -4.98 3.97
N VAL A 32 9.82 -3.95 3.43
CA VAL A 32 10.02 -2.66 4.14
C VAL A 32 8.68 -2.06 4.55
N PHE A 33 7.72 -2.01 3.62
CA PHE A 33 6.40 -1.45 3.93
C PHE A 33 5.64 -2.29 4.95
N ALA A 34 5.71 -3.62 4.86
CA ALA A 34 5.09 -4.55 5.81
C ALA A 34 5.58 -4.32 7.24
N ASP A 35 6.88 -4.18 7.42
CA ASP A 35 7.48 -3.91 8.73
C ASP A 35 7.10 -2.50 9.20
N ALA A 36 7.11 -1.49 8.31
CA ALA A 36 6.76 -0.11 8.64
C ALA A 36 5.30 0.09 9.08
N ILE A 37 4.35 -0.67 8.51
CA ILE A 37 2.92 -0.60 8.87
C ILE A 37 2.50 -1.64 9.92
N GLY A 38 3.41 -2.52 10.33
CA GLY A 38 3.12 -3.57 11.31
C GLY A 38 2.19 -4.69 10.83
N ALA A 39 2.03 -4.86 9.52
CA ALA A 39 1.08 -5.82 8.93
C ALA A 39 1.76 -6.70 7.88
N SER A 40 1.12 -7.80 7.49
CA SER A 40 1.66 -8.68 6.44
C SER A 40 1.25 -8.16 5.06
N VAL A 41 2.23 -7.95 4.17
CA VAL A 41 2.01 -7.49 2.79
C VAL A 41 2.43 -8.59 1.81
N THR A 42 1.47 -9.14 1.07
CA THR A 42 1.73 -10.24 0.11
C THR A 42 1.62 -9.81 -1.34
N SER A 43 1.03 -8.64 -1.60
CA SER A 43 0.75 -8.09 -2.94
C SER A 43 1.12 -6.61 -3.01
N PRO A 44 1.53 -6.07 -4.19
CA PRO A 44 1.78 -4.64 -4.40
C PRO A 44 0.58 -3.73 -4.19
N ILE A 45 -0.64 -4.27 -4.25
CA ILE A 45 -1.87 -3.53 -3.93
C ILE A 45 -2.26 -3.90 -2.50
N VAL A 46 -1.98 -2.99 -1.56
CA VAL A 46 -2.19 -3.18 -0.12
C VAL A 46 -3.47 -2.45 0.29
N PRO A 47 -4.54 -3.18 0.64
CA PRO A 47 -5.74 -2.57 1.19
C PRO A 47 -5.57 -2.31 2.69
N ILE A 48 -5.88 -1.09 3.13
CA ILE A 48 -5.99 -0.74 4.55
C ILE A 48 -7.45 -0.45 4.87
N VAL A 49 -8.11 -1.35 5.58
CA VAL A 49 -9.54 -1.21 5.93
C VAL A 49 -9.68 -0.14 7.00
N VAL A 50 -10.54 0.84 6.71
CA VAL A 50 -10.85 1.95 7.60
C VAL A 50 -12.24 1.77 8.23
N GLY A 51 -13.19 1.18 7.49
CA GLY A 51 -14.54 0.89 7.98
C GLY A 51 -15.59 1.61 7.14
N ASP A 52 -16.06 2.76 7.60
CA ASP A 52 -17.09 3.53 6.90
C ASP A 52 -16.54 4.40 5.76
N GLU A 53 -17.44 4.82 4.89
CA GLU A 53 -17.14 5.56 3.67
C GLU A 53 -16.57 6.96 3.94
N GLU A 54 -17.12 7.67 4.93
CA GLU A 54 -16.77 9.04 5.26
C GLU A 54 -15.36 9.10 5.85
N SER A 55 -15.05 8.19 6.78
CA SER A 55 -13.71 8.03 7.34
C SER A 55 -12.67 7.70 6.27
N ALA A 56 -12.98 6.81 5.32
CA ALA A 56 -12.07 6.48 4.23
C ALA A 56 -11.81 7.69 3.31
N LEU A 57 -12.84 8.47 3.00
CA LEU A 57 -12.75 9.69 2.20
C LEU A 57 -11.93 10.78 2.90
N ALA A 58 -12.21 11.04 4.18
CA ALA A 58 -11.48 12.00 4.99
C ALA A 58 -10.00 11.63 5.09
N ALA A 59 -9.70 10.37 5.36
CA ALA A 59 -8.34 9.87 5.41
C ALA A 59 -7.60 10.03 4.08
N SER A 60 -8.26 9.71 2.96
CA SER A 60 -7.68 9.87 1.62
C SER A 60 -7.35 11.34 1.32
N ALA A 61 -8.24 12.26 1.68
CA ALA A 61 -8.02 13.69 1.51
C ALA A 61 -6.88 14.22 2.40
N GLU A 62 -6.73 13.70 3.61
CA GLU A 62 -5.64 14.06 4.52
C GLU A 62 -4.29 13.53 4.04
N LEU A 63 -4.24 12.29 3.59
CA LEU A 63 -3.04 11.72 2.97
C LEU A 63 -2.63 12.53 1.74
N LEU A 64 -3.59 12.95 0.91
CA LEU A 64 -3.31 13.80 -0.24
C LEU A 64 -2.72 15.15 0.18
N ARG A 65 -3.25 15.79 1.24
CA ARG A 65 -2.67 17.02 1.82
C ARG A 65 -1.25 16.80 2.36
N ALA A 66 -0.96 15.60 2.85
CA ALA A 66 0.38 15.18 3.27
C ALA A 66 1.30 14.77 2.10
N GLY A 67 0.86 14.89 0.84
CA GLY A 67 1.64 14.58 -0.36
C GLY A 67 1.50 13.13 -0.86
N PHE A 68 0.59 12.34 -0.31
CA PHE A 68 0.39 10.93 -0.65
C PHE A 68 -0.94 10.68 -1.35
N LEU A 69 -0.89 10.25 -2.61
CA LEU A 69 -2.09 9.82 -3.34
C LEU A 69 -2.48 8.39 -2.96
N VAL A 70 -3.37 8.27 -1.97
CA VAL A 70 -3.92 6.98 -1.51
C VAL A 70 -5.45 7.03 -1.63
N PRO A 71 -6.03 6.50 -2.72
CA PRO A 71 -7.47 6.61 -2.97
C PRO A 71 -8.30 5.75 -2.02
N ALA A 72 -9.45 6.28 -1.59
CA ALA A 72 -10.48 5.54 -0.88
C ALA A 72 -11.30 4.67 -1.85
N ILE A 73 -11.49 3.40 -1.51
CA ILE A 73 -12.38 2.45 -2.18
C ILE A 73 -13.57 2.19 -1.25
N ARG A 74 -14.78 2.35 -1.78
CA ARG A 74 -16.04 2.39 -1.04
C ARG A 74 -17.15 1.65 -1.80
N PRO A 75 -18.33 1.40 -1.20
CA PRO A 75 -19.47 0.84 -1.93
C PRO A 75 -19.78 1.63 -3.22
N PRO A 76 -20.29 0.96 -4.28
CA PRO A 76 -20.65 -0.46 -4.34
C PRO A 76 -19.47 -1.41 -4.60
N THR A 77 -18.25 -0.89 -4.81
CA THR A 77 -17.07 -1.70 -5.17
C THR A 77 -16.60 -2.63 -4.04
N VAL A 78 -16.89 -2.26 -2.78
CA VAL A 78 -16.64 -3.09 -1.59
C VAL A 78 -17.91 -3.15 -0.73
N PRO A 79 -18.09 -4.20 0.10
CA PRO A 79 -19.22 -4.28 1.03
C PRO A 79 -19.30 -3.05 1.95
N LYS A 80 -20.52 -2.67 2.33
CA LYS A 80 -20.77 -1.61 3.32
C LYS A 80 -20.02 -1.92 4.62
N GLY A 81 -19.46 -0.88 5.24
CA GLY A 81 -18.66 -1.02 6.47
C GLY A 81 -17.25 -1.62 6.26
N SER A 82 -16.81 -1.80 5.00
CA SER A 82 -15.46 -2.29 4.67
C SER A 82 -14.71 -1.36 3.70
N ALA A 83 -15.05 -0.07 3.72
CA ALA A 83 -14.33 0.95 2.98
C ALA A 83 -12.86 0.97 3.40
N ARG A 84 -11.98 1.21 2.43
CA ARG A 84 -10.55 0.98 2.58
C ARG A 84 -9.73 1.93 1.74
N LEU A 85 -8.52 2.21 2.20
CA LEU A 85 -7.50 2.92 1.44
C LEU A 85 -6.74 1.91 0.56
N ARG A 86 -6.50 2.26 -0.71
CA ARG A 86 -5.72 1.42 -1.64
C ARG A 86 -4.32 1.98 -1.81
N VAL A 87 -3.36 1.38 -1.12
CA VAL A 87 -1.94 1.68 -1.33
C VAL A 87 -1.43 0.83 -2.49
N ALA A 88 -0.79 1.46 -3.48
CA ALA A 88 -0.18 0.78 -4.62
C ALA A 88 1.33 1.00 -4.58
N LEU A 89 2.09 -0.06 -4.37
CA LEU A 89 3.54 -0.03 -4.29
C LEU A 89 4.18 -0.30 -5.66
N SER A 90 5.30 0.36 -5.91
CA SER A 90 6.12 0.24 -7.11
C SER A 90 7.58 -0.04 -6.72
N ALA A 91 8.33 -0.63 -7.65
CA ALA A 91 9.78 -0.75 -7.56
C ALA A 91 10.50 0.61 -7.54
N ALA A 92 9.83 1.67 -8.01
CA ALA A 92 10.38 3.02 -8.07
C ALA A 92 10.33 3.78 -6.73
N HIS A 93 9.61 3.29 -5.73
CA HIS A 93 9.62 3.92 -4.41
C HIS A 93 10.95 3.69 -3.71
N GLU A 94 11.44 4.73 -3.05
CA GLU A 94 12.58 4.61 -2.16
C GLU A 94 12.12 4.20 -0.75
N PRO A 95 12.97 3.53 0.05
CA PRO A 95 12.62 3.14 1.42
C PRO A 95 12.17 4.32 2.30
N ALA A 96 12.71 5.52 2.05
CA ALA A 96 12.30 6.74 2.73
C ALA A 96 10.84 7.10 2.45
N ASP A 97 10.38 6.97 1.20
CA ASP A 97 8.99 7.23 0.81
C ASP A 97 8.04 6.27 1.52
N LEU A 98 8.42 4.98 1.60
CA LEU A 98 7.64 3.95 2.26
C LEU A 98 7.47 4.22 3.76
N HIS A 99 8.56 4.61 4.43
CA HIS A 99 8.51 4.99 5.84
C HIS A 99 7.70 6.27 6.07
N ALA A 100 7.82 7.26 5.18
CA ALA A 100 7.06 8.50 5.28
C ALA A 100 5.55 8.25 5.10
N LEU A 101 5.18 7.45 4.10
CA LEU A 101 3.80 7.02 3.88
C LEU A 101 3.27 6.22 5.09
N ALA A 102 4.04 5.27 5.62
CA ALA A 102 3.62 4.48 6.78
C ALA A 102 3.34 5.35 8.01
N ARG A 103 4.20 6.35 8.29
CA ARG A 103 3.96 7.33 9.35
C ARG A 103 2.69 8.13 9.11
N ALA A 104 2.49 8.63 7.89
CA ALA A 104 1.28 9.37 7.53
C ALA A 104 0.01 8.53 7.72
N LEU A 105 0.01 7.27 7.25
CA LEU A 105 -1.08 6.33 7.45
C LEU A 105 -1.40 6.13 8.93
N HIS A 106 -0.38 5.93 9.77
CA HIS A 106 -0.58 5.78 11.21
C HIS A 106 -1.17 7.02 11.86
N THR A 107 -0.70 8.22 11.50
CA THR A 107 -1.22 9.48 12.05
C THR A 107 -2.67 9.67 11.66
N VAL A 108 -2.97 9.56 10.36
CA VAL A 108 -4.32 9.79 9.82
C VAL A 108 -5.31 8.78 10.38
N VAL A 109 -5.01 7.47 10.30
CA VAL A 109 -5.94 6.43 10.74
C VAL A 109 -6.20 6.48 12.25
N ARG A 110 -5.21 6.86 13.08
CA ARG A 110 -5.43 7.07 14.52
C ARG A 110 -6.29 8.30 14.80
N GLY A 111 -6.16 9.35 14.00
CA GLY A 111 -6.92 10.59 14.12
C GLY A 111 -8.39 10.49 13.72
N LEU A 112 -8.81 9.41 13.05
CA LEU A 112 -10.20 9.24 12.63
C LEU A 112 -11.14 9.01 13.83
N PRO A 113 -12.33 9.62 13.83
CA PRO A 113 -13.34 9.38 14.85
C PRO A 113 -13.77 7.90 14.82
N GLY A 114 -13.77 7.25 15.98
CA GLY A 114 -14.11 5.82 16.08
C GLY A 114 -12.95 4.85 15.84
N SER A 115 -11.71 5.31 15.62
CA SER A 115 -10.52 4.44 15.52
C SER A 115 -10.28 3.60 16.80
N ALA A 116 -10.77 4.05 17.95
CA ALA A 116 -10.77 3.33 19.23
C ALA A 116 -12.01 2.42 19.44
N ARG A 117 -13.01 2.51 18.56
CA ARG A 117 -14.27 1.74 18.60
C ARG A 117 -14.43 1.03 17.26
N ALA A 118 -13.58 0.04 17.00
CA ALA A 118 -13.76 -0.87 15.87
C ALA A 118 -15.11 -1.61 16.01
N GLY A 119 -16.18 -1.01 15.51
CA GLY A 119 -17.55 -1.54 15.56
C GLY A 119 -17.89 -2.27 14.27
N SER A 120 -18.01 -3.59 14.40
CA SER A 120 -18.74 -4.58 13.57
C SER A 120 -18.41 -4.78 12.08
N GLY A 121 -18.04 -3.75 11.30
CA GLY A 121 -17.74 -3.92 9.86
C GLY A 121 -16.28 -4.30 9.57
N ALA A 122 -15.36 -3.63 10.28
CA ALA A 122 -13.92 -3.82 10.14
C ALA A 122 -13.41 -5.14 10.74
N GLU A 123 -14.20 -5.81 11.59
CA GLU A 123 -13.81 -7.01 12.35
C GLU A 123 -13.68 -8.27 11.46
N SER A 124 -14.43 -8.32 10.35
CA SER A 124 -14.37 -9.42 9.37
C SER A 124 -13.16 -9.36 8.43
N ALA A 125 -12.47 -8.21 8.33
CA ALA A 125 -11.30 -8.08 7.47
C ALA A 125 -10.11 -8.89 8.01
N PRO A 126 -9.29 -9.51 7.13
CA PRO A 126 -8.10 -10.21 7.58
C PRO A 126 -7.14 -9.25 8.29
N ALA A 127 -6.40 -9.76 9.28
CA ALA A 127 -5.48 -8.95 10.09
C ALA A 127 -4.43 -8.21 9.25
N SER A 128 -4.06 -8.77 8.09
CA SER A 128 -3.15 -8.14 7.12
C SER A 128 -3.65 -6.81 6.54
N TYR A 129 -4.95 -6.51 6.64
CA TYR A 129 -5.55 -5.28 6.10
C TYR A 129 -5.72 -4.20 7.16
N ARG A 130 -5.21 -4.41 8.37
CA ARG A 130 -5.22 -3.41 9.45
C ARG A 130 -3.79 -2.99 9.75
N LEU A 131 -3.61 -1.71 10.08
CA LEU A 131 -2.32 -1.21 10.54
C LEU A 131 -1.99 -1.82 11.91
N GLY A 132 -0.82 -2.41 12.05
CA GLY A 132 -0.27 -2.91 13.30
C GLY A 132 0.75 -1.95 13.90
N ALA A 133 1.40 -2.31 15.01
CA ALA A 133 2.54 -1.54 15.47
C ALA A 133 3.73 -1.72 14.51
N PRO A 134 4.45 -0.64 14.12
CA PRO A 134 5.67 -0.78 13.31
C PRO A 134 6.63 -1.78 13.93
N ARG A 135 7.17 -2.68 13.11
CA ARG A 135 8.15 -3.69 13.55
C ARG A 135 9.56 -3.09 13.51
N PRO A 136 10.44 -3.46 14.46
CA PRO A 136 11.84 -3.07 14.38
C PRO A 136 12.48 -3.62 13.09
N PRO A 137 13.53 -2.97 12.57
CA PRO A 137 14.29 -3.51 11.46
C PRO A 137 14.82 -4.90 11.84
N ARG A 138 14.68 -5.86 10.92
CA ARG A 138 15.16 -7.23 11.16
C ARG A 138 16.68 -7.20 11.26
N GLU A 139 17.22 -7.45 12.45
CA GLU A 139 18.67 -7.67 12.61
C GLU A 139 19.09 -8.90 11.79
N GLY A 140 20.02 -8.71 10.86
CA GLY A 140 20.74 -9.79 10.18
C GLY A 140 19.92 -10.67 9.23
N ILE A 141 19.79 -10.23 7.97
CA ILE A 141 19.75 -11.18 6.84
C ILE A 141 20.99 -10.89 5.99
N HIS A 142 22.02 -11.72 6.16
CA HIS A 142 23.14 -11.78 5.24
C HIS A 142 22.62 -12.28 3.88
N ILE A 143 22.55 -11.38 2.90
CA ILE A 143 22.38 -11.77 1.50
C ILE A 143 23.81 -12.00 0.97
N PRO A 144 24.25 -13.25 0.74
CA PRO A 144 25.57 -13.48 0.19
C PRO A 144 25.65 -12.82 -1.19
N ASN A 145 26.74 -12.08 -1.42
CA ASN A 145 27.03 -11.31 -2.63
C ASN A 145 27.29 -12.19 -3.88
N SER A 146 26.92 -13.47 -3.85
CA SER A 146 27.25 -14.47 -4.87
C SER A 146 26.16 -14.65 -5.94
N LEU A 147 25.25 -13.69 -6.10
CA LEU A 147 24.16 -13.72 -7.10
C LEU A 147 23.99 -12.38 -7.85
N ILE A 148 25.06 -11.57 -7.96
CA ILE A 148 25.15 -10.46 -8.92
C ILE A 148 25.90 -10.95 -10.16
#